data_AF-A0A8S3K952-F1
#
_entry.id   AF-A0A8S3K952-F1
#
_cell.length_a   1.000
_cell.length_b   1.000
_cell.length_c   1.000
_cell.angle_alpha   90.00
_cell.angle_beta   90.00
_cell.angle_gamma   90.00
#
_symmetry.space_group_name_H-M   'P 1'
#
loop_
_entity.id
_entity.type
_entity.pdbx_description
1 polymer ?
#
loop_
_entity_poly.entity_id
_entity_poly.type
_entity_poly.pdbx_seq_one_letter_code
_entity_poly.pdbx_strand_id
1 'polypeptide(L)'
;QGEIEINCMELRIRPYFSPIKINKCRKCFKHDHFTSQCTNTQLCSQCGQHHPLKEWCNNELKCVNCQQHHYSAHSSCPVAQQKRKQLLRADKSTMCSTAS
;
A
#
# COMPACT_ATOMS: atom_id res chain seq x y z
N GLN A 1 -13.45 17.45 -13.59
CA GLN A 1 -14.15 17.43 -12.29
C GLN A 1 -15.64 17.44 -12.62
N GLY A 2 -16.48 16.72 -11.89
CA GLY A 2 -17.91 16.64 -12.19
C GLY A 2 -18.71 17.49 -11.21
N GLU A 3 -19.87 17.94 -11.64
CA GLU A 3 -20.84 18.69 -10.84
C GLU A 3 -22.18 17.98 -10.96
N ILE A 4 -22.87 17.78 -9.83
CA ILE A 4 -24.24 17.25 -9.82
C ILE A 4 -25.13 18.22 -9.07
N GLU A 5 -26.32 18.46 -9.59
CA GLU A 5 -27.34 19.26 -8.91
C GLU A 5 -28.35 18.32 -8.24
N ILE A 6 -28.59 18.51 -6.95
CA ILE A 6 -29.65 17.81 -6.21
C ILE A 6 -30.41 18.86 -5.41
N ASN A 7 -31.71 19.02 -5.68
CA ASN A 7 -32.59 19.96 -4.95
C ASN A 7 -32.00 21.37 -4.81
N CYS A 8 -31.54 21.96 -5.92
CA CYS A 8 -30.91 23.30 -5.96
C CYS A 8 -29.58 23.43 -5.21
N MET A 9 -28.93 22.32 -4.84
CA MET A 9 -27.54 22.30 -4.36
C MET A 9 -26.61 21.73 -5.42
N GLU A 10 -25.60 22.52 -5.79
CA GLU A 10 -24.49 22.07 -6.63
C GLU A 10 -23.42 21.37 -5.79
N LEU A 11 -23.24 20.08 -6.03
CA LEU A 11 -22.23 19.26 -5.38
C LEU A 11 -21.08 18.98 -6.34
N ARG A 12 -19.89 19.41 -5.96
CA ARG A 12 -18.65 19.03 -6.67
C ARG A 12 -18.30 17.59 -6.36
N ILE A 13 -18.38 16.73 -7.38
CA ILE A 13 -18.02 15.33 -7.26
C ILE A 13 -16.60 15.08 -7.77
N ARG A 14 -15.87 14.26 -7.02
CA ARG A 14 -14.57 13.72 -7.43
C ARG A 14 -14.74 12.23 -7.69
N PRO A 15 -14.17 11.69 -8.78
CA PRO A 15 -14.18 10.25 -9.00
C PRO A 15 -13.59 9.53 -7.79
N TYR A 16 -14.36 8.59 -7.23
CA TYR A 16 -13.90 7.73 -6.16
C TYR A 16 -12.93 6.70 -6.74
N PHE A 17 -11.65 6.81 -6.40
CA PHE A 17 -10.67 5.80 -6.73
C PHE A 17 -10.56 4.83 -5.57
N SER A 18 -10.98 3.58 -5.77
CA SER A 18 -10.75 2.52 -4.80
C SER A 18 -9.25 2.46 -4.47
N PRO A 19 -8.85 2.57 -3.19
CA PRO A 19 -7.44 2.57 -2.84
C PRO A 19 -6.87 1.20 -3.17
N ILE A 20 -6.05 1.13 -4.22
CA ILE A 20 -5.34 -0.10 -4.59
C ILE A 20 -4.55 -0.59 -3.39
N LYS A 21 -4.97 -1.73 -2.85
CA LYS A 21 -4.34 -2.39 -1.73
C LYS A 21 -3.15 -3.18 -2.25
N ILE A 22 -1.95 -2.75 -1.88
CA ILE A 22 -0.73 -3.52 -2.13
C ILE A 22 -0.74 -4.70 -1.17
N ASN A 23 -0.73 -5.92 -1.71
CA ASN A 23 -0.55 -7.11 -0.89
C ASN A 23 0.81 -7.03 -0.21
N LYS A 24 0.82 -7.16 1.12
CA LYS A 24 2.03 -7.18 1.93
C LYS A 24 1.98 -8.40 2.83
N CYS A 25 3.07 -9.14 2.89
CA CYS A 25 3.20 -10.26 3.81
C CYS A 25 3.06 -9.75 5.25
N ARG A 26 2.21 -10.38 6.06
CA ARG A 26 2.03 -9.99 7.47
C ARG A 26 3.20 -10.39 8.36
N LYS A 27 4.10 -11.27 7.88
CA LYS A 27 5.30 -11.71 8.61
C LYS A 27 6.52 -10.84 8.34
N CYS A 28 6.85 -10.60 7.07
CA CYS A 28 8.06 -9.88 6.70
C CYS A 28 7.81 -8.51 6.04
N PHE A 29 6.54 -8.10 5.86
CA PHE A 29 6.13 -6.82 5.26
C PHE A 29 6.62 -6.54 3.83
N LYS A 30 7.22 -7.53 3.17
CA LYS A 30 7.53 -7.46 1.73
C LYS A 30 6.26 -7.55 0.90
N HIS A 31 6.28 -6.93 -0.27
CA HIS A 31 5.14 -6.89 -1.19
C HIS A 31 5.13 -8.04 -2.22
N ASP A 32 6.01 -9.02 -2.08
CA ASP A 32 6.33 -9.99 -3.13
C ASP A 32 5.44 -11.24 -3.09
N HIS A 33 5.11 -11.73 -1.89
CA HIS A 33 4.41 -12.98 -1.68
C HIS A 33 3.24 -12.85 -0.70
N PHE A 34 2.36 -13.85 -0.71
CA PHE A 34 1.32 -14.02 0.30
C PHE A 34 1.90 -14.57 1.61
N THR A 35 1.30 -14.19 2.74
CA THR A 35 1.75 -14.63 4.08
C THR A 35 1.88 -16.15 4.21
N SER A 36 1.02 -16.93 3.53
CA SER A 36 1.06 -18.40 3.54
C SER A 36 2.33 -18.98 2.91
N GLN A 37 2.96 -18.25 1.99
CA GLN A 37 4.19 -18.67 1.27
C GLN A 37 5.46 -18.07 1.89
N CYS A 38 5.32 -17.36 3.02
CA CYS A 38 6.45 -16.70 3.66
C CYS A 38 7.29 -17.68 4.48
N THR A 39 8.55 -17.84 4.09
CA THR A 39 9.58 -18.60 4.82
C THR A 39 10.36 -17.74 5.83
N ASN A 40 10.20 -16.41 5.79
CA ASN A 40 10.86 -15.51 6.72
C ASN A 40 10.25 -15.58 8.13
N THR A 41 11.06 -15.23 9.12
CA THR A 41 10.63 -15.02 10.51
C THR A 41 9.73 -13.78 10.64
N GLN A 42 8.99 -13.71 11.76
CA GLN A 42 8.18 -12.54 12.11
C GLN A 42 9.12 -11.34 12.34
N LEU A 43 8.90 -10.25 11.61
CA LEU A 43 9.62 -8.99 11.75
C LEU A 43 8.79 -7.98 12.53
N CYS A 44 9.45 -6.96 13.08
CA CYS A 44 8.76 -5.80 13.64
C CYS A 44 8.24 -4.88 12.53
N SER A 45 7.01 -4.39 12.66
CA SER A 45 6.40 -3.45 11.71
C SER A 45 7.10 -2.09 11.67
N GLN A 46 7.74 -1.69 12.78
CA GLN A 46 8.39 -0.39 12.97
C GLN A 46 9.84 -0.37 12.46
N CYS A 47 10.68 -1.30 12.93
CA CYS A 47 12.11 -1.32 12.59
C CYS A 47 12.52 -2.39 11.57
N GLY A 48 11.60 -3.30 11.18
CA GLY A 48 11.90 -4.35 10.21
C GLY A 48 12.91 -5.41 10.68
N GLN A 49 13.27 -5.43 11.96
CA GLN A 49 14.18 -6.41 12.55
C GLN A 49 13.42 -7.57 13.21
N HIS A 50 14.11 -8.71 13.37
CA HIS A 50 13.60 -9.83 14.15
C HIS A 50 13.94 -9.65 15.64
N HIS A 51 12.92 -9.46 16.46
CA HIS A 51 13.04 -9.39 17.92
C HIS A 51 11.69 -9.71 18.58
N PRO A 52 11.64 -9.94 19.90
CA PRO A 52 10.37 -10.10 20.62
C PRO A 52 9.47 -8.90 20.37
N LEU A 53 8.28 -9.13 19.84
CA LEU A 53 7.28 -8.10 19.57
C LEU A 53 6.68 -7.64 20.91
N LYS A 54 7.33 -6.68 21.55
CA LYS A 54 6.79 -5.95 22.70
C LYS A 54 5.90 -4.79 22.22
N GLU A 55 5.10 -4.23 23.12
CA GLU A 55 4.24 -3.08 22.84
C GLU A 55 5.03 -1.86 22.33
N TRP A 56 6.30 -1.71 22.76
CA TRP A 56 7.21 -0.65 22.32
C TRP A 56 8.45 -1.21 21.62
N CYS A 57 8.75 -0.65 20.45
CA CYS A 57 9.99 -0.87 19.72
C CYS A 57 10.90 0.35 19.91
N ASN A 58 12.08 0.15 20.51
CA ASN A 58 13.09 1.20 20.72
C ASN A 58 14.17 1.21 19.62
N ASN A 59 14.00 0.38 18.59
CA ASN A 59 14.93 0.31 17.47
C ASN A 59 14.64 1.44 16.48
N GLU A 60 15.67 1.81 15.72
CA GLU A 60 15.53 2.77 14.64
C GLU A 60 14.45 2.35 13.63
N LEU A 61 13.58 3.29 13.25
CA LEU A 61 12.57 3.04 12.22
C LEU A 61 13.25 2.72 10.90
N LYS A 62 12.92 1.57 10.31
CA LYS A 62 13.51 1.13 9.06
C LYS A 62 12.52 0.33 8.23
N CYS A 63 12.32 0.78 7.00
CA CYS A 63 11.42 0.11 6.08
C CYS A 63 12.10 -1.09 5.43
N VAL A 64 11.47 -2.27 5.46
CA VAL A 64 12.02 -3.48 4.81
C VAL A 64 12.07 -3.39 3.27
N ASN A 65 11.30 -2.47 2.68
CA ASN A 65 11.15 -2.35 1.22
C ASN A 65 12.11 -1.32 0.61
N CYS A 66 12.27 -0.14 1.22
CA CYS A 66 13.12 0.94 0.71
C CYS A 66 14.33 1.26 1.62
N GLN A 67 14.41 0.65 2.80
CA GLN A 67 15.49 0.82 3.79
C GLN A 67 15.63 2.25 4.34
N GLN A 68 14.64 3.12 4.12
CA GLN A 68 14.58 4.48 4.65
C GLN A 68 13.98 4.53 6.06
N HIS A 69 14.14 5.68 6.71
CA HIS A 69 13.78 5.93 8.11
C HIS A 69 12.26 6.13 8.30
N HIS A 70 11.49 5.05 8.15
CA HIS A 70 10.05 5.00 8.44
C HIS A 70 9.59 3.54 8.59
N TYR A 71 8.42 3.31 9.20
CA TYR A 71 7.85 1.97 9.33
C TYR A 71 7.41 1.40 7.97
N SER A 72 7.29 0.06 7.89
CA SER A 72 7.11 -0.64 6.60
C SER A 72 5.78 -0.36 5.88
N ALA A 73 4.75 0.09 6.62
CA ALA A 73 3.44 0.43 6.10
C ALA A 73 3.24 1.94 5.81
N HIS A 74 4.29 2.76 5.95
CA HIS A 74 4.18 4.21 5.80
C HIS A 74 3.83 4.61 4.36
N SER A 75 2.92 5.58 4.21
CA SER A 75 2.41 6.04 2.92
C SER A 75 3.46 6.76 2.05
N SER A 76 4.51 7.33 2.67
CA SER A 76 5.60 7.98 1.94
C SER A 76 6.62 7.02 1.32
N CYS A 77 6.49 5.71 1.55
CA CYS A 77 7.44 4.72 1.03
C CYS A 77 7.52 4.79 -0.51
N PRO A 78 8.69 5.11 -1.10
CA PRO A 78 8.83 5.29 -2.55
C PRO A 78 8.54 3.99 -3.32
N VAL A 79 8.95 2.85 -2.76
CA VAL A 79 8.70 1.51 -3.35
C VAL A 79 7.20 1.18 -3.34
N ALA A 80 6.49 1.52 -2.26
CA ALA A 80 5.05 1.33 -2.19
C ALA A 80 4.31 2.24 -3.19
N GLN A 81 4.73 3.50 -3.30
CA GLN A 81 4.16 4.44 -4.27
C GLN A 81 4.37 3.98 -5.71
N GLN A 82 5.58 3.50 -6.04
CA GLN A 82 5.88 2.99 -7.36
C GLN A 82 5.02 1.75 -7.69
N LYS A 83 4.91 0.80 -6.76
CA LYS A 83 4.06 -0.38 -6.93
C LYS A 83 2.58 -0.01 -7.10
N ARG A 84 2.08 0.98 -6.35
CA ARG A 84 0.72 1.51 -6.53
C ARG A 84 0.52 2.11 -7.92
N LYS A 85 1.49 2.90 -8.43
CA LYS A 85 1.44 3.47 -9.79
C LYS A 85 1.42 2.38 -10.87
N GLN A 86 2.21 1.32 -10.70
CA GLN A 86 2.22 0.18 -11.62
C GLN A 86 0.88 -0.55 -11.63
N LEU A 87 0.31 -0.83 -10.47
CA LEU A 87 -1.00 -1.47 -10.36
C LEU A 87 -2.13 -0.60 -10.96
N LEU A 88 -2.09 0.72 -10.74
CA LEU A 88 -3.04 1.66 -11.35
C LEU A 88 -2.96 1.65 -12.90
N ARG A 89 -1.76 1.49 -13.47
CA ARG A 89 -1.58 1.40 -14.93
C ARG A 89 -2.08 0.07 -15.49
N ALA A 90 -1.83 -1.03 -14.78
CA ALA A 90 -2.33 -2.35 -15.16
C ALA A 90 -3.86 -2.39 -15.14
N ASP A 91 -4.49 -1.84 -14.10
CA ASP A 91 -5.95 -1.77 -13.96
C ASP A 91 -6.60 -0.98 -15.13
N LYS A 92 -6.01 0.17 -15.50
CA LYS A 92 -6.44 0.95 -16.67
C LYS A 92 -6.31 0.19 -18.00
N SER A 93 -5.31 -0.66 -18.13
CA SER A 93 -5.08 -1.45 -19.35
C SER A 93 -6.13 -2.55 -19.50
N THR A 94 -6.54 -3.16 -18.38
CA THR A 94 -7.60 -4.18 -18.36
C THR A 94 -8.98 -3.61 -18.70
N MET A 95 -9.28 -2.36 -18.33
CA MET A 95 -10.56 -1.71 -18.67
C MET A 95 -10.71 -1.33 -20.14
N CYS A 96 -9.63 -1.31 -20.94
CA CYS A 96 -9.66 -0.90 -22.34
C CYS A 96 -9.81 -2.09 -23.33
N SER A 97 -10.00 -3.32 -22.85
CA SER A 97 -10.01 -4.52 -23.70
C SER A 97 -11.40 -5.13 -23.99
N THR A 98 -12.49 -4.46 -23.62
CA THR A 98 -13.86 -4.96 -23.82
C THR A 98 -14.74 -4.05 -24.69
N ALA A 99 -14.15 -3.30 -25.61
CA ALA A 99 -14.88 -2.60 -26.66
C ALA A 99 -14.56 -3.26 -28.01
N SER A 100 -15.26 -4.33 -28.34
CA SER A 100 -15.37 -4.90 -29.69
C SER A 100 -16.73 -5.55 -29.84
#